data_AF-A0A519NTZ7-F1
#
_entry.id   AF-A0A519NTZ7-F1
#
_cell.length_a   1.000
_cell.length_b   1.000
_cell.length_c   1.000
_cell.angle_alpha   90.00
_cell.angle_beta   90.00
_cell.angle_gamma   90.00
#
_symmetry.space_group_name_H-M   'P 1'
#
loop_
_entity.id
_entity.type
_entity.pdbx_description
1 polymer ?
#
loop_
_entity_poly.entity_id
_entity_poly.type
_entity_poly.pdbx_seq_one_letter_code
_entity_poly.pdbx_strand_id
1 'polypeptide(L)'
;MISRIEAALRRGTPIRFGDVWRAGLGGLLGIAVTGALARMFMGGDALAEPLLVAPLGASAVLLFAVPASPLTQPRAVIGGSILSALVGVTCAMFVPEPLLAASLAVAVSIALMSLLGCLHPPGGAVALTAVIGGASVTDLGYGFAFVPVGLGAVLLVASAVVFNTLVGRSYPHRVKPPASPHATADPVPDERIGYRPADLDKALAQYGELLDVSREDLDALFRQVELQTHKRIHSQILCGEIMSRDVITLDAHQSA
;
A
#
# COMPACT_ATOMS: atom_id res chain seq x y z
N MET A 1 26.30 -20.26 3.77
CA MET A 1 25.98 -19.90 2.36
C MET A 1 24.62 -19.23 2.25
N ILE A 2 23.57 -19.82 2.84
CA ILE A 2 22.23 -19.24 2.92
C ILE A 2 22.25 -17.82 3.52
N SER A 3 22.86 -17.61 4.71
CA SER A 3 22.92 -16.28 5.35
C SER A 3 23.59 -15.16 4.52
N ARG A 4 24.53 -15.49 3.63
CA ARG A 4 25.20 -14.51 2.75
C ARG A 4 24.34 -14.18 1.52
N ILE A 5 23.60 -15.15 0.99
CA ILE A 5 22.62 -14.93 -0.07
C ILE A 5 21.44 -14.12 0.48
N GLU A 6 21.00 -14.42 1.71
CA GLU A 6 19.98 -13.65 2.42
C GLU A 6 20.42 -12.20 2.65
N ALA A 7 21.65 -11.96 3.13
CA ALA A 7 22.17 -10.61 3.33
C ALA A 7 22.37 -9.83 2.01
N ALA A 8 22.74 -10.51 0.92
CA ALA A 8 22.92 -9.88 -0.39
C ALA A 8 21.59 -9.50 -1.07
N LEU A 9 20.52 -10.28 -0.84
CA LEU A 9 19.16 -9.96 -1.30
C LEU A 9 18.48 -8.88 -0.43
N ARG A 10 18.83 -8.79 0.86
CA ARG A 10 18.30 -7.83 1.84
C ARG A 10 19.03 -6.49 1.77
N ARG A 11 18.93 -5.75 0.66
CA ARG A 11 19.34 -4.33 0.62
C ARG A 11 18.46 -3.48 1.56
N GLY A 12 18.75 -3.50 2.85
CA GLY A 12 18.25 -2.53 3.84
C GLY A 12 16.81 -2.69 4.34
N THR A 13 15.99 -3.61 3.82
CA THR A 13 14.59 -3.77 4.26
C THR A 13 14.44 -4.85 5.35
N PRO A 14 13.84 -4.53 6.52
CA PRO A 14 13.67 -5.47 7.63
C PRO A 14 12.49 -6.45 7.43
N ILE A 15 12.35 -7.03 6.23
CA ILE A 15 11.26 -7.98 5.94
C ILE A 15 11.63 -9.36 6.52
N ARG A 16 10.74 -9.96 7.31
CA ARG A 16 10.93 -11.31 7.88
C ARG A 16 10.63 -12.36 6.81
N PHE A 17 11.38 -13.46 6.76
CA PHE A 17 11.15 -14.53 5.77
C PHE A 17 9.74 -15.11 5.83
N GLY A 18 9.17 -15.22 7.04
CA GLY A 18 7.79 -15.65 7.22
C GLY A 18 6.79 -14.74 6.50
N ASP A 19 7.07 -13.44 6.38
CA ASP A 19 6.18 -12.50 5.71
C ASP A 19 6.19 -12.66 4.19
N VAL A 20 7.34 -13.04 3.61
CA VAL A 20 7.48 -13.33 2.17
C VAL A 20 6.70 -14.59 1.80
N TRP A 21 6.85 -15.67 2.58
CA TRP A 21 6.09 -16.91 2.35
C TRP A 21 4.59 -16.71 2.54
N ARG A 22 4.19 -15.95 3.57
CA ARG A 22 2.79 -15.56 3.79
C ARG A 22 2.24 -14.76 2.60
N ALA A 23 3.02 -13.84 2.02
CA ALA A 23 2.60 -13.08 0.85
C ALA A 23 2.41 -13.98 -0.38
N GLY A 24 3.35 -14.88 -0.65
CA GLY A 24 3.26 -15.83 -1.77
C GLY A 24 2.07 -16.79 -1.63
N LEU A 25 1.88 -17.36 -0.45
CA LEU A 25 0.75 -18.25 -0.16
C LEU A 25 -0.59 -17.49 -0.23
N GLY A 26 -0.62 -16.25 0.28
CA GLY A 26 -1.78 -15.36 0.19
C GLY A 26 -2.15 -15.04 -1.25
N GLY A 27 -1.17 -14.73 -2.09
CA GLY A 27 -1.40 -14.51 -3.53
C GLY A 27 -1.96 -15.75 -4.22
N LEU A 28 -1.37 -16.93 -3.97
CA LEU A 28 -1.85 -18.20 -4.53
C LEU A 28 -3.29 -18.50 -4.11
N LEU A 29 -3.58 -18.47 -2.81
CA LEU A 29 -4.90 -18.78 -2.28
C LEU A 29 -5.92 -17.71 -2.67
N GLY A 30 -5.54 -16.43 -2.60
CA GLY A 30 -6.40 -15.31 -2.94
C GLY A 30 -6.86 -15.35 -4.39
N ILE A 31 -5.93 -15.57 -5.33
CA ILE A 31 -6.26 -15.70 -6.76
C ILE A 31 -7.07 -16.97 -7.01
N ALA A 32 -6.70 -18.11 -6.43
CA ALA A 32 -7.41 -19.38 -6.62
C ALA A 32 -8.86 -19.32 -6.10
N VAL A 33 -9.06 -18.78 -4.89
CA VAL A 33 -10.39 -18.60 -4.29
C VAL A 33 -11.21 -17.59 -5.08
N THR A 34 -10.62 -16.45 -5.46
CA THR A 34 -11.30 -15.44 -6.27
C THR A 34 -11.77 -16.04 -7.60
N GLY A 35 -10.91 -16.78 -8.30
CA GLY A 35 -11.26 -17.45 -9.55
C GLY A 35 -12.32 -18.55 -9.39
N ALA A 36 -12.27 -19.33 -8.30
CA ALA A 36 -13.27 -20.35 -8.01
C ALA A 36 -14.65 -19.74 -7.69
N LEU A 37 -14.69 -18.69 -6.86
CA LEU A 37 -15.91 -17.96 -6.52
C LEU A 37 -16.51 -17.30 -7.76
N ALA A 38 -15.68 -16.63 -8.56
CA ALA A 38 -16.06 -16.04 -9.85
C ALA A 38 -16.79 -17.05 -10.75
N ARG A 39 -16.22 -18.25 -10.93
CA ARG A 39 -16.82 -19.34 -11.72
C ARG A 39 -18.16 -19.80 -11.18
N MET A 40 -18.29 -19.89 -9.86
CA MET A 40 -19.53 -20.32 -9.21
C MET A 40 -20.64 -19.26 -9.34
N PHE A 41 -20.31 -17.97 -9.22
CA PHE A 41 -21.28 -16.88 -9.42
C PHE A 41 -21.78 -16.76 -10.86
N MET A 42 -20.99 -17.17 -11.86
CA MET A 42 -21.33 -17.05 -13.28
C MET A 42 -21.88 -18.33 -13.94
N GLY A 43 -22.17 -19.38 -13.16
CA GLY A 43 -22.92 -20.53 -13.69
C GLY A 43 -22.11 -21.62 -14.41
N GLY A 44 -20.78 -21.69 -14.20
CA GLY A 44 -20.02 -22.93 -14.44
C GLY A 44 -19.50 -23.20 -15.86
N ASP A 45 -19.74 -22.34 -16.86
CA ASP A 45 -19.10 -22.52 -18.17
C ASP A 45 -17.62 -22.14 -18.09
N ALA A 46 -16.77 -23.18 -18.01
CA ALA A 46 -15.34 -23.10 -17.76
C ALA A 46 -14.53 -22.30 -18.82
N LEU A 47 -15.18 -21.87 -19.90
CA LEU A 47 -14.62 -21.14 -21.05
C LEU A 47 -15.18 -19.72 -21.21
N ALA A 48 -15.98 -19.21 -20.27
CA ALA A 48 -16.33 -17.79 -20.22
C ALA A 48 -15.17 -16.98 -19.59
N GLU A 49 -14.15 -16.72 -20.40
CA GLU A 49 -13.22 -15.57 -20.36
C GLU A 49 -13.89 -14.29 -19.79
N PRO A 50 -13.23 -13.32 -19.09
CA PRO A 50 -11.90 -13.20 -18.51
C PRO A 50 -12.00 -12.57 -17.08
N LEU A 51 -12.57 -13.25 -16.07
CA LEU A 51 -12.66 -12.62 -14.74
C LEU A 51 -11.30 -12.44 -14.05
N LEU A 52 -10.30 -13.21 -14.48
CA LEU A 52 -8.89 -13.04 -14.08
C LEU A 52 -8.18 -12.17 -15.11
N VAL A 53 -8.56 -10.90 -15.17
CA VAL A 53 -7.80 -9.92 -15.95
C VAL A 53 -6.41 -9.79 -15.32
N ALA A 54 -5.35 -9.71 -16.13
CA ALA A 54 -3.97 -9.59 -15.66
C ALA A 54 -3.74 -8.57 -14.52
N PRO A 55 -4.41 -7.40 -14.48
CA PRO A 55 -4.30 -6.45 -13.36
C PRO A 55 -4.69 -7.02 -11.99
N LEU A 56 -5.59 -8.00 -11.90
CA LEU A 56 -5.94 -8.64 -10.62
C LEU A 56 -4.75 -9.40 -10.00
N GLY A 57 -3.87 -9.97 -10.84
CA GLY A 57 -2.62 -10.56 -10.37
C GLY A 57 -1.73 -9.52 -9.70
N ALA A 58 -1.58 -8.35 -10.30
CA ALA A 58 -0.83 -7.23 -9.72
C ALA A 58 -1.49 -6.70 -8.44
N SER A 59 -2.82 -6.59 -8.40
CA SER A 59 -3.56 -6.26 -7.19
C SER A 59 -3.28 -7.28 -6.08
N ALA A 60 -3.30 -8.58 -6.37
CA ALA A 60 -3.01 -9.63 -5.40
C ALA A 60 -1.60 -9.48 -4.82
N VAL A 61 -0.59 -9.21 -5.64
CA VAL A 61 0.78 -8.95 -5.16
C VAL A 61 0.76 -7.85 -4.09
N LEU A 62 0.10 -6.72 -4.35
CA LEU A 62 0.04 -5.62 -3.39
C LEU A 62 -0.76 -5.99 -2.13
N LEU A 63 -1.96 -6.57 -2.28
CA LEU A 63 -2.85 -6.94 -1.17
C LEU A 63 -2.22 -7.94 -0.18
N PHE A 64 -1.37 -8.85 -0.65
CA PHE A 64 -0.76 -9.88 0.20
C PHE A 64 0.68 -9.58 0.62
N ALA A 65 1.43 -8.80 -0.16
CA ALA A 65 2.80 -8.40 0.20
C ALA A 65 2.82 -7.15 1.09
N VAL A 66 1.97 -6.16 0.82
CA VAL A 66 1.95 -4.86 1.52
C VAL A 66 0.52 -4.43 1.90
N PRO A 67 -0.17 -5.19 2.78
CA PRO A 67 -1.56 -4.93 3.16
C PRO A 67 -1.79 -3.61 3.92
N ALA A 68 -0.73 -3.03 4.49
CA ALA A 68 -0.79 -1.74 5.19
C ALA A 68 -0.75 -0.53 4.23
N SER A 69 -0.36 -0.71 2.97
CA SER A 69 -0.27 0.39 2.01
C SER A 69 -1.65 1.06 1.82
N PRO A 70 -1.72 2.40 1.79
CA PRO A 70 -2.94 3.12 1.44
C PRO A 70 -3.49 2.73 0.06
N LEU A 71 -2.61 2.33 -0.87
CA LEU A 71 -2.92 1.96 -2.26
C LEU A 71 -3.58 0.58 -2.38
N THR A 72 -3.55 -0.22 -1.30
CA THR A 72 -4.17 -1.55 -1.23
C THR A 72 -5.44 -1.58 -0.41
N GLN A 73 -5.86 -0.44 0.16
CA GLN A 73 -7.11 -0.36 0.90
C GLN A 73 -8.31 -0.57 -0.04
N PRO A 74 -9.45 -1.10 0.45
CA PRO A 74 -10.61 -1.43 -0.38
C PRO A 74 -11.08 -0.29 -1.29
N ARG A 75 -11.02 0.97 -0.80
CA ARG A 75 -11.36 2.17 -1.59
C ARG A 75 -10.49 2.34 -2.84
N ALA A 76 -9.19 2.06 -2.73
CA ALA A 76 -8.25 2.18 -3.83
C ALA A 76 -8.43 1.00 -4.79
N VAL A 77 -8.44 -0.24 -4.27
CA VAL A 77 -8.56 -1.43 -5.10
C VAL A 77 -9.87 -1.44 -5.89
N ILE A 78 -11.02 -1.27 -5.22
CA ILE A 78 -12.33 -1.35 -5.87
C ILE A 78 -12.62 -0.06 -6.65
N GLY A 79 -12.49 1.09 -5.98
CA GLY A 79 -12.81 2.38 -6.58
C GLY A 79 -11.87 2.75 -7.73
N GLY A 80 -10.57 2.57 -7.54
CA GLY A 80 -9.56 2.83 -8.56
C GLY A 80 -9.71 1.92 -9.77
N SER A 81 -9.91 0.62 -9.57
CA SER A 81 -10.06 -0.33 -10.69
C SER A 81 -11.33 -0.08 -11.51
N ILE A 82 -12.48 0.13 -10.85
CA ILE A 82 -13.75 0.43 -11.56
C ILE A 82 -13.64 1.75 -12.31
N LEU A 83 -13.12 2.81 -11.67
CA LEU A 83 -12.91 4.10 -12.31
C LEU A 83 -12.01 3.99 -13.54
N SER A 84 -10.88 3.30 -13.42
CA SER A 84 -9.97 3.05 -14.54
C SER A 84 -10.62 2.27 -15.67
N ALA A 85 -11.45 1.27 -15.37
CA ALA A 85 -12.19 0.53 -16.38
C ALA A 85 -13.20 1.44 -17.11
N LEU A 86 -13.95 2.27 -16.38
CA LEU A 86 -14.91 3.21 -16.98
C LEU A 86 -14.22 4.22 -17.91
N VAL A 87 -13.08 4.77 -17.47
CA VAL A 87 -12.26 5.68 -18.29
C VAL A 87 -11.75 4.95 -19.53
N GLY A 88 -11.19 3.75 -19.38
CA GLY A 88 -10.66 2.98 -20.49
C GLY A 88 -11.72 2.60 -21.53
N VAL A 89 -12.89 2.13 -21.09
CA VAL A 89 -14.03 1.83 -21.99
C VAL A 89 -14.49 3.10 -22.70
N THR A 90 -14.57 4.23 -22.00
CA THR A 90 -14.94 5.51 -22.60
C THR A 90 -13.93 5.93 -23.67
N CYS A 91 -12.63 5.87 -23.38
CA CYS A 91 -11.60 6.16 -24.38
C CYS A 91 -11.67 5.22 -25.59
N ALA A 92 -11.91 3.92 -25.37
CA ALA A 92 -12.06 2.94 -26.46
C ALA A 92 -13.26 3.24 -27.38
N MET A 93 -14.34 3.82 -26.85
CA MET A 93 -15.52 4.19 -27.64
C MET A 93 -15.34 5.48 -28.44
N PHE A 94 -14.63 6.47 -27.90
CA PHE A 94 -14.55 7.82 -28.48
C PHE A 94 -13.27 8.11 -29.27
N VAL A 95 -12.21 7.31 -29.09
CA VAL A 95 -10.91 7.54 -29.73
C VAL A 95 -10.62 6.38 -30.69
N PRO A 96 -10.66 6.61 -32.02
CA PRO A 96 -10.51 5.53 -33.01
C PRO A 96 -9.13 4.89 -33.06
N GLU A 97 -8.08 5.66 -32.74
CA GLU A 97 -6.70 5.18 -32.80
C GLU A 97 -6.31 4.50 -31.48
N PRO A 98 -6.00 3.19 -31.47
CA PRO A 98 -5.84 2.42 -30.23
C PRO A 98 -4.70 2.89 -29.32
N LEU A 99 -3.57 3.34 -29.88
CA LEU A 99 -2.43 3.80 -29.08
C LEU A 99 -2.76 5.11 -28.34
N LEU A 100 -3.44 6.03 -29.01
CA LEU A 100 -3.93 7.28 -28.46
C LEU A 100 -5.04 7.03 -27.43
N ALA A 101 -5.98 6.13 -27.73
CA ALA A 101 -7.03 5.73 -26.79
C ALA A 101 -6.44 5.15 -25.50
N ALA A 102 -5.45 4.25 -25.63
CA ALA A 102 -4.77 3.62 -24.50
C ALA A 102 -3.98 4.62 -23.66
N SER A 103 -3.18 5.48 -24.30
CA SER A 103 -2.39 6.50 -23.60
C SER A 103 -3.27 7.53 -22.87
N LEU A 104 -4.35 7.98 -23.51
CA LEU A 104 -5.36 8.85 -22.88
C LEU A 104 -6.05 8.15 -21.70
N ALA A 105 -6.46 6.89 -21.88
CA ALA A 105 -7.12 6.12 -20.83
C ALA A 105 -6.26 6.01 -19.57
N VAL A 106 -4.97 5.69 -19.73
CA VAL A 106 -4.02 5.60 -18.61
C VAL A 106 -3.80 6.96 -17.96
N ALA A 107 -3.55 8.02 -18.76
CA ALA A 107 -3.30 9.35 -18.24
C ALA A 107 -4.49 9.92 -17.44
N VAL A 108 -5.70 9.82 -18.00
CA VAL A 108 -6.94 10.27 -17.35
C VAL A 108 -7.23 9.44 -16.11
N SER A 109 -7.01 8.12 -16.16
CA SER A 109 -7.19 7.24 -15.01
C SER A 109 -6.28 7.61 -13.85
N ILE A 110 -4.99 7.87 -14.10
CA ILE A 110 -4.03 8.30 -13.07
C ILE A 110 -4.49 9.62 -12.45
N ALA A 111 -4.89 10.59 -13.27
CA ALA A 111 -5.36 11.89 -12.79
C ALA A 111 -6.61 11.76 -11.92
N LEU A 112 -7.64 11.06 -12.39
CA LEU A 112 -8.90 10.90 -11.66
C LEU A 112 -8.72 10.08 -10.37
N MET A 113 -7.93 9.00 -10.42
CA MET A 113 -7.63 8.22 -9.22
C MET A 113 -6.88 9.05 -8.16
N SER A 114 -5.95 9.91 -8.60
CA SER A 114 -5.22 10.82 -7.71
C SER A 114 -6.15 11.86 -7.09
N LEU A 115 -7.03 12.46 -7.88
CA LEU A 115 -8.00 13.46 -7.41
C LEU A 115 -9.04 12.88 -6.44
N LEU A 116 -9.50 11.65 -6.69
CA LEU A 116 -10.50 10.97 -5.86
C LEU A 116 -9.89 10.23 -4.67
N GLY A 117 -8.56 10.26 -4.51
CA GLY A 117 -7.87 9.56 -3.44
C GLY A 117 -8.08 8.05 -3.49
N CYS A 118 -8.17 7.47 -4.69
CA CYS A 118 -8.32 6.02 -4.91
C CYS A 118 -7.22 5.44 -5.80
N LEU A 119 -6.03 6.05 -5.76
CA LEU A 119 -4.85 5.60 -6.52
C LEU A 119 -4.55 4.12 -6.26
N HIS A 120 -4.71 3.32 -7.32
CA HIS A 120 -4.39 1.91 -7.34
C HIS A 120 -3.57 1.65 -8.60
N PRO A 121 -2.24 1.44 -8.49
CA PRO A 121 -1.37 1.30 -9.66
C PRO A 121 -1.83 0.24 -10.69
N PRO A 122 -2.37 -0.93 -10.29
CA PRO A 122 -2.97 -1.88 -11.23
C PRO A 122 -4.13 -1.30 -12.07
N GLY A 123 -4.81 -0.26 -11.59
CA GLY A 123 -5.85 0.46 -12.32
C GLY A 123 -5.37 1.03 -13.66
N GLY A 124 -4.12 1.48 -13.76
CA GLY A 124 -3.55 1.89 -15.04
C GLY A 124 -3.56 0.76 -16.08
N ALA A 125 -3.22 -0.46 -15.64
CA ALA A 125 -3.30 -1.64 -16.49
C ALA A 125 -4.76 -2.04 -16.81
N VAL A 126 -5.71 -1.84 -15.88
CA VAL A 126 -7.15 -2.03 -16.14
C VAL A 126 -7.63 -1.09 -17.25
N ALA A 127 -7.28 0.20 -17.18
CA ALA A 127 -7.63 1.18 -18.20
C ALA A 127 -7.05 0.80 -19.58
N LEU A 128 -5.80 0.34 -19.59
CA LEU A 128 -5.16 -0.15 -20.80
C LEU A 128 -5.88 -1.38 -21.37
N THR A 129 -6.20 -2.37 -20.53
CA THR A 129 -6.91 -3.59 -20.96
C THR A 129 -8.29 -3.29 -21.54
N ALA A 130 -9.01 -2.28 -21.03
CA ALA A 130 -10.28 -1.87 -21.61
C ALA A 130 -10.16 -1.41 -23.08
N VAL A 131 -9.00 -0.91 -23.48
CA VAL A 131 -8.74 -0.43 -24.85
C VAL A 131 -8.16 -1.54 -25.74
N ILE A 132 -7.18 -2.29 -25.26
CA ILE A 132 -6.42 -3.27 -26.07
C ILE A 132 -6.82 -4.73 -25.81
N GLY A 133 -7.85 -4.98 -25.00
CA GLY A 133 -8.28 -6.31 -24.58
C GLY A 133 -8.94 -7.16 -25.66
N GLY A 134 -9.13 -6.62 -26.87
CA GLY A 134 -9.79 -7.30 -27.99
C GLY A 134 -11.32 -7.43 -27.82
N ALA A 135 -11.96 -8.18 -28.71
CA ALA A 135 -13.42 -8.32 -28.78
C ALA A 135 -14.04 -8.79 -27.45
N SER A 136 -13.37 -9.72 -26.74
CA SER A 136 -13.83 -10.23 -25.46
C SER A 136 -13.98 -9.16 -24.36
N VAL A 137 -13.27 -8.04 -24.48
CA VAL A 137 -13.36 -6.90 -23.55
C VAL A 137 -14.21 -5.76 -24.13
N THR A 138 -14.06 -5.44 -25.41
CA THR A 138 -14.79 -4.33 -26.04
C THR A 138 -16.28 -4.62 -26.16
N ASP A 139 -16.67 -5.88 -26.41
CA ASP A 139 -18.07 -6.28 -26.57
C ASP A 139 -18.87 -6.18 -25.25
N LEU A 140 -18.18 -6.27 -24.11
CA LEU A 140 -18.77 -6.05 -22.79
C LEU A 140 -19.12 -4.58 -22.54
N GLY A 141 -18.47 -3.64 -23.25
CA GLY A 141 -18.60 -2.21 -23.04
C GLY A 141 -18.45 -1.83 -21.56
N TYR A 142 -19.37 -1.06 -21.01
CA TYR A 142 -19.36 -0.68 -19.59
C TYR A 142 -19.57 -1.87 -18.63
N GLY A 143 -20.07 -3.01 -19.11
CA GLY A 143 -20.14 -4.26 -18.35
C GLY A 143 -18.77 -4.75 -17.89
N PHE A 144 -17.69 -4.43 -18.64
CA PHE A 144 -16.32 -4.73 -18.25
C PHE A 144 -15.95 -4.11 -16.88
N ALA A 145 -16.41 -2.90 -16.61
CA ALA A 145 -16.08 -2.20 -15.36
C ALA A 145 -16.70 -2.86 -14.13
N PHE A 146 -17.91 -3.40 -14.26
CA PHE A 146 -18.66 -3.93 -13.10
C PHE A 146 -18.47 -5.44 -12.92
N VAL A 147 -18.42 -6.20 -14.01
CA VAL A 147 -18.38 -7.66 -13.93
C VAL A 147 -16.93 -8.16 -13.78
N PRO A 148 -16.07 -8.18 -14.81
CA PRO A 148 -14.72 -8.73 -14.62
C PRO A 148 -13.86 -7.89 -13.67
N VAL A 149 -13.95 -6.57 -13.74
CA VAL A 149 -13.14 -5.68 -12.90
C VAL A 149 -13.74 -5.52 -11.50
N GLY A 150 -15.00 -5.06 -11.42
CA GLY A 150 -15.66 -4.77 -10.15
C GLY A 150 -15.84 -6.01 -9.27
N LEU A 151 -16.45 -7.07 -9.80
CA LEU A 151 -16.64 -8.32 -9.06
C LEU A 151 -15.30 -8.96 -8.71
N GLY A 152 -14.35 -8.99 -9.65
CA GLY A 152 -13.00 -9.49 -9.42
C GLY A 152 -12.29 -8.76 -8.27
N ALA A 153 -12.34 -7.44 -8.25
CA ALA A 153 -11.77 -6.61 -7.19
C ALA A 153 -12.44 -6.86 -5.83
N VAL A 154 -13.78 -6.96 -5.79
CA VAL A 154 -14.53 -7.24 -4.56
C VAL A 154 -14.18 -8.62 -4.00
N LEU A 155 -14.19 -9.66 -4.84
CA LEU A 155 -13.86 -11.02 -4.44
C LEU A 155 -12.40 -11.14 -3.98
N LEU A 156 -11.48 -10.44 -4.64
CA LEU A 156 -10.07 -10.42 -4.26
C LEU A 156 -9.86 -9.71 -2.92
N VAL A 157 -10.50 -8.55 -2.72
CA VAL A 157 -10.47 -7.84 -1.43
C VAL A 157 -11.07 -8.70 -0.33
N ALA A 158 -12.21 -9.37 -0.57
CA ALA A 158 -12.82 -10.27 0.40
C ALA A 158 -11.88 -11.43 0.77
N SER A 159 -11.24 -12.04 -0.23
CA SER A 159 -10.24 -13.09 -0.03
C SER A 159 -9.04 -12.58 0.78
N ALA A 160 -8.59 -11.35 0.52
CA ALA A 160 -7.50 -10.73 1.26
C ALA A 160 -7.88 -10.39 2.72
N VAL A 161 -9.11 -9.97 2.99
CA VAL A 161 -9.63 -9.80 4.35
C VAL A 161 -9.58 -11.13 5.10
N VAL A 162 -10.12 -12.20 4.52
CA VAL A 162 -10.13 -13.52 5.15
C VAL A 162 -8.70 -14.02 5.41
N PHE A 163 -7.83 -13.96 4.41
CA PHE A 163 -6.46 -14.45 4.56
C PHE A 163 -5.66 -13.63 5.58
N ASN A 164 -5.68 -12.31 5.50
CA ASN A 164 -4.90 -11.47 6.41
C ASN A 164 -5.41 -11.60 7.85
N THR A 165 -6.72 -11.70 8.07
CA THR A 165 -7.29 -11.95 9.41
C THR A 165 -6.88 -13.31 9.97
N LEU A 166 -6.89 -14.39 9.17
CA LEU A 166 -6.43 -15.72 9.58
C LEU A 166 -4.94 -15.75 9.94
N VAL A 167 -4.13 -14.95 9.23
CA VAL A 167 -2.68 -14.86 9.44
C VAL A 167 -2.32 -13.90 10.60
N GLY A 168 -3.32 -13.24 11.19
CA GLY A 168 -3.17 -12.30 12.29
C GLY A 168 -2.68 -10.90 11.86
N ARG A 169 -2.77 -10.57 10.57
CA ARG A 169 -2.50 -9.24 10.02
C ARG A 169 -3.78 -8.40 10.02
N SER A 170 -3.63 -7.10 10.23
CA SER A 170 -4.77 -6.16 10.18
C SER A 170 -5.06 -5.77 8.73
N TYR A 171 -6.21 -6.20 8.19
CA TYR A 171 -6.70 -5.77 6.89
C TYR A 171 -8.23 -5.75 6.87
N PRO A 172 -8.91 -4.65 6.48
CA PRO A 172 -8.34 -3.36 6.08
C PRO A 172 -7.51 -2.72 7.18
N HIS A 173 -6.41 -2.07 6.78
CA HIS A 173 -5.43 -1.55 7.74
C HIS A 173 -6.00 -0.33 8.45
N ARG A 174 -5.88 -0.32 9.78
CA ARG A 174 -6.29 0.78 10.66
C ARG A 174 -5.31 0.84 11.80
N VAL A 175 -4.74 2.02 12.04
CA VAL A 175 -3.96 2.30 13.25
C VAL A 175 -4.94 2.29 14.43
N LYS A 176 -4.70 1.42 15.41
CA LYS A 176 -5.53 1.36 16.61
C LYS A 176 -5.21 2.60 17.46
N PRO A 177 -6.22 3.38 17.88
CA PRO A 177 -5.97 4.51 18.77
C PRO A 177 -5.39 4.00 20.09
N PRO A 178 -4.45 4.73 20.70
CA PRO A 178 -3.89 4.37 21.99
C PRO A 178 -4.99 4.31 23.04
N ALA A 179 -5.03 3.23 23.83
CA ALA A 179 -5.99 3.11 24.92
C ALA A 179 -5.64 4.11 26.03
N SER A 180 -6.63 4.90 26.49
CA SER A 180 -6.45 5.77 27.66
C SER A 180 -6.34 4.90 28.92
N PRO A 181 -5.16 4.79 29.56
CA PRO A 181 -4.97 3.90 30.71
C PRO A 181 -5.73 4.40 31.94
N HIS A 182 -6.05 5.70 31.97
CA HIS A 182 -6.56 6.39 33.15
C HIS A 182 -8.02 6.81 33.01
N ALA A 183 -8.67 6.49 31.88
CA ALA A 183 -10.07 6.85 31.57
C ALA A 183 -10.38 8.35 31.84
N THR A 184 -9.38 9.22 31.69
CA THR A 184 -9.54 10.67 31.81
C THR A 184 -9.94 11.27 30.46
N ALA A 185 -10.51 12.48 30.48
CA ALA A 185 -10.86 13.24 29.29
C ALA A 185 -9.65 13.90 28.61
N ASP A 186 -8.49 13.86 29.25
CA ASP A 186 -7.26 14.40 28.71
C ASP A 186 -6.73 13.55 27.54
N PRO A 187 -5.97 14.14 26.60
CA PRO A 187 -5.20 13.39 25.61
C PRO A 187 -4.29 12.34 26.28
N VAL A 188 -3.99 11.24 25.59
CA VAL A 188 -3.09 10.22 26.16
C VAL A 188 -1.68 10.79 26.37
N PRO A 189 -0.89 10.29 27.34
CA PRO A 189 0.45 10.83 27.63
C PRO A 189 1.35 10.99 26.39
N ASP A 190 1.29 10.02 25.47
CA ASP A 190 2.06 9.99 24.21
C ASP A 190 1.61 11.07 23.19
N GLU A 191 0.44 11.69 23.40
CA GLU A 191 -0.08 12.82 22.62
C GLU A 191 0.20 14.18 23.26
N ARG A 192 0.64 14.20 24.53
CA ARG A 192 0.95 15.44 25.27
C ARG A 192 2.37 15.95 25.02
N ILE A 193 3.26 15.08 24.56
CA ILE A 193 4.70 15.33 24.41
C ILE A 193 5.06 15.18 22.93
N GLY A 194 5.94 16.05 22.43
CA GLY A 194 6.44 15.99 21.04
C GLY A 194 5.72 16.97 20.10
N TYR A 195 5.62 16.59 18.82
CA TYR A 195 4.97 17.39 17.77
C TYR A 195 3.45 17.26 17.80
N ARG A 196 2.74 18.27 17.29
CA ARG A 196 1.28 18.23 17.14
C ARG A 196 0.91 17.58 15.80
N PRO A 197 -0.27 16.96 15.68
CA PRO A 197 -0.74 16.42 14.40
C PRO A 197 -0.73 17.45 13.26
N ALA A 198 -1.00 18.73 13.57
CA ALA A 198 -0.95 19.83 12.62
C ALA A 198 0.47 20.15 12.11
N ASP A 199 1.50 19.81 12.88
CA ASP A 199 2.90 20.00 12.47
C ASP A 199 3.29 18.92 11.45
N LEU A 200 2.79 17.69 11.61
CA LEU A 200 2.96 16.62 10.63
C LEU A 200 2.25 16.96 9.31
N ASP A 201 1.02 17.50 9.37
CA ASP A 201 0.28 17.91 8.18
C ASP A 201 1.02 19.01 7.40
N LYS A 202 1.61 19.98 8.11
CA LYS A 202 2.46 21.01 7.49
C LYS A 202 3.74 20.43 6.89
N ALA A 203 4.39 19.50 7.59
CA ALA A 203 5.60 18.85 7.11
C ALA A 203 5.32 18.03 5.83
N LEU A 204 4.20 17.30 5.80
CA LEU A 204 3.74 16.58 4.61
C LEU A 204 3.43 17.53 3.44
N ALA A 205 2.77 18.65 3.71
CA ALA A 205 2.51 19.67 2.69
C ALA A 205 3.79 20.29 2.12
N GLN A 206 4.84 20.45 2.95
CA GLN A 206 6.15 20.95 2.51
C GLN A 206 6.99 19.89 1.79
N TYR A 207 6.85 18.62 2.17
CA TYR A 207 7.58 17.52 1.54
C TYR A 207 7.20 17.35 0.06
N GLY A 208 5.94 17.56 -0.28
CA GLY A 208 5.47 17.72 -1.67
C GLY A 208 5.46 16.42 -2.52
N GLU A 209 5.97 15.30 -2.00
CA GLU A 209 5.93 14.00 -2.65
C GLU A 209 4.91 13.05 -2.01
N LEU A 210 4.34 12.16 -2.83
CA LEU A 210 3.40 11.15 -2.36
C LEU A 210 4.16 10.01 -1.66
N LEU A 211 3.95 9.86 -0.36
CA LEU A 211 4.48 8.74 0.42
C LEU A 211 3.50 7.56 0.36
N ASP A 212 4.01 6.34 0.10
CA ASP A 212 3.24 5.09 0.21
C ASP A 212 3.11 4.64 1.67
N VAL A 213 2.71 5.56 2.55
CA VAL A 213 2.49 5.36 3.98
C VAL A 213 1.32 6.25 4.39
N SER A 214 0.38 5.71 5.19
CA SER A 214 -0.74 6.51 5.68
C SER A 214 -0.26 7.61 6.64
N ARG A 215 -1.01 8.72 6.71
CA ARG A 215 -0.73 9.79 7.68
C ARG A 215 -0.72 9.24 9.10
N GLU A 216 -1.64 8.33 9.41
CA GLU A 216 -1.79 7.70 10.71
C GLU A 216 -0.61 6.79 11.05
N ASP A 217 -0.10 6.01 10.10
CA ASP A 217 1.09 5.17 10.30
C ASP A 217 2.34 6.02 10.50
N LEU A 218 2.44 7.13 9.76
CA LEU A 218 3.56 8.05 9.90
C LEU A 218 3.55 8.72 11.28
N ASP A 219 2.38 9.17 11.74
CA ASP A 219 2.21 9.72 13.10
C ASP A 219 2.59 8.67 14.17
N ALA A 220 2.06 7.45 14.05
CA ALA A 220 2.37 6.35 14.96
C ALA A 220 3.87 6.02 15.00
N LEU A 221 4.54 6.00 13.84
CA LEU A 221 5.97 5.75 13.74
C LEU A 221 6.79 6.86 14.40
N PHE A 222 6.49 8.12 14.11
CA PHE A 222 7.20 9.25 14.72
C PHE A 222 7.00 9.29 16.23
N ARG A 223 5.78 9.02 16.72
CA ARG A 223 5.53 8.89 18.17
C ARG A 223 6.35 7.76 18.79
N GLN A 224 6.45 6.62 18.12
CA GLN A 224 7.27 5.51 18.60
C GLN A 224 8.76 5.90 18.66
N VAL A 225 9.27 6.66 17.68
CA VAL A 225 10.64 7.17 17.66
C VAL A 225 10.88 8.18 18.79
N GLU A 226 9.95 9.10 19.04
CA GLU A 226 10.03 10.04 20.16
C GLU A 226 10.05 9.33 21.51
N LEU A 227 9.19 8.33 21.70
CA LEU A 227 9.16 7.51 22.93
C LEU A 227 10.48 6.78 23.16
N GLN A 228 11.08 6.20 22.12
CA GLN A 228 12.39 5.53 22.23
C GLN A 228 13.51 6.54 22.51
N THR A 229 13.45 7.71 21.89
CA THR A 229 14.42 8.79 22.11
C THR A 229 14.34 9.32 23.55
N HIS A 230 13.13 9.54 24.05
CA HIS A 230 12.88 9.96 25.42
C HIS A 230 13.35 8.92 26.43
N LYS A 231 13.09 7.63 26.18
CA LYS A 231 13.62 6.54 27.01
C LYS A 231 15.14 6.58 27.08
N ARG A 232 15.83 6.74 25.95
CA ARG A 232 17.30 6.84 25.90
C ARG A 232 17.82 8.06 26.65
N ILE A 233 17.19 9.23 26.46
CA ILE A 233 17.62 10.48 27.12
C ILE A 233 17.41 10.40 28.64
N HIS A 234 16.34 9.76 29.11
CA HIS A 234 16.06 9.66 30.55
C HIS A 234 16.65 8.43 31.25
N SER A 235 17.13 7.42 30.51
CA SER A 235 17.88 6.31 31.07
C SER A 235 19.37 6.66 31.18
N GLN A 236 19.76 7.32 32.27
CA GLN A 236 21.16 7.56 32.71
C GLN A 236 22.16 7.86 31.58
N ILE A 237 22.20 9.11 31.11
CA ILE A 237 23.24 9.57 30.17
C ILE A 237 24.60 9.48 30.86
N LEU A 238 25.51 8.66 30.31
CA LEU A 238 26.89 8.58 30.80
C LEU A 238 27.68 9.78 30.29
N CYS A 239 28.55 10.38 31.10
CA CYS A 239 29.37 11.54 30.67
C CYS A 239 30.14 11.29 29.36
N GLY A 240 30.56 10.04 29.10
CA GLY A 240 31.26 9.64 27.87
C GLY A 240 30.40 9.68 26.59
N GLU A 241 29.08 9.83 26.71
CA GLU A 241 28.15 10.01 25.57
C GLU A 241 27.97 11.49 25.19
N ILE A 242 28.28 12.42 26.11
CA ILE A 242 28.22 13.87 25.89
C ILE A 242 29.62 14.44 25.59
N MET A 243 30.67 13.94 26.24
CA MET A 243 32.02 14.47 26.08
C MET A 243 32.54 14.28 24.65
N SER A 244 33.14 15.35 24.11
CA SER A 244 33.86 15.29 22.84
C SER A 244 34.98 14.26 22.94
N ARG A 245 34.97 13.27 22.04
CA ARG A 245 36.00 12.22 21.97
C ARG A 245 37.28 12.72 21.31
N ASP A 246 37.15 13.79 20.53
CA ASP A 246 38.25 14.48 19.91
C ASP A 246 38.55 15.73 20.75
N VAL A 247 39.51 15.58 21.66
CA VAL A 247 39.95 16.64 22.57
C VAL A 247 41.33 17.11 22.13
N ILE A 248 41.48 18.44 21.99
CA ILE A 248 42.76 19.07 21.69
C ILE A 248 43.64 18.95 22.93
N THR A 249 44.68 18.13 22.85
CA THR A 249 45.68 17.95 23.92
C THR A 249 46.93 18.77 23.62
N LEU A 250 47.45 19.49 24.61
CA LEU A 250 48.76 20.13 24.56
C LEU A 250 49.75 19.33 25.39
N ASP A 251 50.95 19.13 24.86
CA ASP A 251 52.04 18.50 25.60
C ASP A 251 52.69 19.51 26.56
N ALA A 252 53.07 19.06 27.77
CA ALA A 252 53.69 19.93 28.77
C ALA A 252 55.02 20.54 28.31
N HIS A 253 55.62 19.99 27.25
CA HIS A 253 56.87 20.48 26.66
C HIS A 253 56.69 21.23 25.33
N GLN A 254 55.45 21.47 24.89
CA GLN A 254 55.19 22.29 23.70
C GLN A 254 55.30 23.79 24.04
N SER A 255 56.41 24.40 23.62
CA SER A 255 56.56 25.86 23.56
C SER A 255 55.75 26.44 22.41
N ALA A 256 55.14 27.61 22.62
CA ALA A 256 54.34 28.36 21.65
C ALA A 256 55.10 28.72 20.35
#